data_AF-A0A843DFG9-F1
#
_entry.id   AF-A0A843DFG9-F1
#
_cell.length_a   1.000
_cell.length_b   1.000
_cell.length_c   1.000
_cell.angle_alpha   90.00
_cell.angle_beta   90.00
_cell.angle_gamma   90.00
#
_symmetry.space_group_name_H-M   'P 1'
#
loop_
_entity.id
_entity.type
_entity.pdbx_description
1 polymer ?
#
loop_
_entity_poly.entity_id
_entity_poly.type
_entity_poly.pdbx_seq_one_letter_code
_entity_poly.pdbx_strand_id
1 'polypeptide(L)'
;MSAVITESLCTGCGLCEKVCPAKAVLLQDKTAAVAKDRCLSCGHCAAVCPAGAVSSDTAGNKTFRVEEPAGSSVEQLLQGKRSVREFRDEPIPRAVLEELIRYGELAPSSRNTRG
;
A
#
# COMPACT_ATOMS: atom_id res chain seq x y z
N MET A 1 -16.41 -7.11 4.57
CA MET A 1 -15.70 -8.39 4.49
C MET A 1 -14.21 -8.18 4.71
N SER A 2 -13.57 -9.08 5.46
CA SER A 2 -12.17 -9.03 5.90
C SER A 2 -11.23 -9.74 4.92
N ALA A 3 -9.92 -9.53 5.04
CA ALA A 3 -8.94 -10.30 4.28
C ALA A 3 -9.01 -11.82 4.61
N VAL A 4 -8.74 -12.66 3.61
CA VAL A 4 -8.70 -14.13 3.70
C VAL A 4 -7.35 -14.61 3.19
N ILE A 5 -6.77 -15.62 3.84
CA ILE A 5 -5.47 -16.18 3.48
C ILE A 5 -5.66 -17.59 2.96
N THR A 6 -5.11 -17.85 1.77
CA THR A 6 -5.08 -19.17 1.15
C THR A 6 -3.82 -19.89 1.63
N GLU A 7 -3.99 -20.86 2.53
CA GLU A 7 -2.88 -21.55 3.20
C GLU A 7 -1.94 -22.24 2.21
N SER A 8 -2.46 -22.84 1.13
CA SER A 8 -1.67 -23.55 0.11
C SER A 8 -0.71 -22.66 -0.68
N LEU A 9 -0.96 -21.34 -0.71
CA LEU A 9 -0.09 -20.36 -1.37
C LEU A 9 0.80 -19.62 -0.38
N CYS A 10 0.53 -19.72 0.93
CA CYS A 10 1.27 -18.97 1.93
C CYS A 10 2.66 -19.58 2.15
N THR A 11 3.70 -18.77 1.97
CA THR A 11 5.10 -19.19 2.21
C THR A 11 5.59 -18.88 3.63
N GLY A 12 4.75 -18.25 4.47
CA GLY A 12 5.13 -17.87 5.82
C GLY A 12 6.10 -16.70 5.92
N CYS A 13 6.25 -15.88 4.88
CA CYS A 13 7.24 -14.79 4.85
C CYS A 13 7.02 -13.64 5.85
N GLY A 14 5.83 -13.53 6.46
CA GLY A 14 5.51 -12.51 7.48
C GLY A 14 5.38 -11.06 6.99
N LEU A 15 5.49 -10.78 5.69
CA LEU A 15 5.36 -9.42 5.16
C LEU A 15 3.98 -8.79 5.45
N CYS A 16 2.92 -9.59 5.34
CA CYS A 16 1.55 -9.16 5.60
C CYS A 16 1.30 -8.74 7.06
N GLU A 17 1.99 -9.36 8.02
CA GLU A 17 1.96 -9.00 9.43
C GLU A 17 2.66 -7.65 9.66
N LYS A 18 3.87 -7.48 9.11
CA LYS A 18 4.67 -6.24 9.26
C LYS A 18 3.95 -4.99 8.76
N VAL A 19 3.21 -5.10 7.66
CA VAL A 19 2.52 -3.94 7.06
C VAL A 19 1.11 -3.71 7.59
N CYS A 20 0.59 -4.57 8.47
CA CYS A 20 -0.78 -4.45 8.94
C CYS A 20 -0.89 -3.35 10.01
N PRO A 21 -1.49 -2.17 9.72
CA PRO A 21 -1.58 -1.09 10.70
C PRO A 21 -2.46 -1.46 11.89
N ALA A 22 -3.47 -2.31 11.67
CA ALA A 22 -4.38 -2.79 12.69
C ALA A 22 -3.84 -3.96 13.51
N LYS A 23 -2.65 -4.51 13.14
CA LYS A 23 -2.09 -5.75 13.68
C LYS A 23 -3.12 -6.90 13.70
N ALA A 24 -3.91 -6.98 12.63
CA ALA A 24 -4.96 -7.98 12.46
C ALA A 24 -4.46 -9.25 11.76
N VAL A 25 -3.23 -9.23 11.21
CA VAL A 25 -2.60 -10.40 10.59
C VAL A 25 -1.50 -10.88 11.52
N LEU A 26 -1.50 -12.17 11.84
CA LEU A 26 -0.52 -12.80 12.73
C LEU A 26 0.09 -14.02 12.02
N LEU A 27 1.40 -14.20 12.15
CA LEU A 27 2.08 -15.40 11.63
C LEU A 27 2.08 -16.52 12.68
N GLN A 28 1.51 -17.67 12.34
CA GLN A 28 1.46 -18.87 13.20
C GLN A 28 2.06 -20.06 12.45
N ASP A 29 3.14 -20.65 12.99
CA ASP A 29 3.69 -21.93 12.52
C ASP A 29 3.83 -22.08 10.99
N LYS A 30 4.26 -20.99 10.33
CA LYS A 30 4.51 -20.82 8.88
C LYS A 30 3.31 -20.40 8.01
N THR A 31 2.14 -20.20 8.58
CA THR A 31 0.98 -19.65 7.85
C THR A 31 0.45 -18.40 8.55
N ALA A 32 0.05 -17.40 7.77
CA ALA A 32 -0.54 -16.20 8.32
C ALA A 32 -2.06 -16.39 8.53
N ALA A 33 -2.58 -15.86 9.64
CA ALA A 33 -4.00 -15.87 10.00
C ALA A 33 -4.52 -14.44 10.20
N VAL A 34 -5.82 -14.22 9.96
CA VAL A 34 -6.45 -12.89 10.06
C VAL A 34 -7.50 -12.88 11.19
N ALA A 35 -7.29 -12.01 12.18
CA ALA A 35 -8.29 -11.63 13.17
C ALA A 35 -9.35 -10.73 12.52
N LYS A 36 -10.48 -11.32 12.14
CA LYS A 36 -11.51 -10.65 11.31
C LYS A 36 -12.15 -9.45 12.00
N ASP A 37 -12.30 -9.51 13.31
CA ASP A 37 -12.81 -8.46 14.19
C ASP A 37 -11.96 -7.18 14.18
N ARG A 38 -10.65 -7.31 13.90
CA ARG A 38 -9.70 -6.20 13.84
C ARG A 38 -9.38 -5.74 12.41
N CYS A 39 -9.87 -6.47 11.40
CA CYS A 39 -9.50 -6.20 10.02
C CYS A 39 -10.20 -4.94 9.49
N LEU A 40 -9.41 -3.94 9.10
CA LEU A 40 -9.92 -2.69 8.51
C LEU A 40 -10.24 -2.79 7.01
N SER A 41 -10.08 -3.97 6.41
CA SER A 41 -10.27 -4.19 4.95
C SER A 41 -9.45 -3.24 4.05
N CYS A 42 -8.32 -2.74 4.54
CA CYS A 42 -7.46 -1.78 3.85
C CYS A 42 -6.64 -2.38 2.70
N GLY A 43 -6.49 -3.71 2.63
CA GLY A 43 -5.77 -4.40 1.56
C GLY A 43 -4.25 -4.23 1.54
N HIS A 44 -3.60 -3.77 2.62
CA HIS A 44 -2.13 -3.68 2.67
C HIS A 44 -1.46 -5.07 2.59
N CYS A 45 -2.03 -6.05 3.28
CA CYS A 45 -1.54 -7.43 3.27
C CYS A 45 -1.58 -8.08 1.88
N ALA A 46 -2.66 -7.86 1.11
CA ALA A 46 -2.75 -8.31 -0.27
C ALA A 46 -1.72 -7.62 -1.17
N ALA A 47 -1.52 -6.31 -0.97
CA ALA A 47 -0.59 -5.51 -1.77
C ALA A 47 0.88 -5.93 -1.65
N VAL A 48 1.29 -6.57 -0.56
CA VAL A 48 2.69 -6.94 -0.31
C VAL A 48 2.93 -8.45 -0.37
N CYS A 49 1.90 -9.27 -0.58
CA CYS A 49 2.04 -10.72 -0.56
C CYS A 49 2.71 -11.19 -1.87
N PRO A 50 3.97 -11.68 -1.84
CA PRO A 50 4.67 -12.07 -3.06
C PRO A 50 4.08 -13.35 -3.68
N ALA A 51 3.45 -14.19 -2.86
CA ALA A 51 2.82 -15.43 -3.30
C ALA A 51 1.36 -15.26 -3.75
N GLY A 52 0.80 -14.05 -3.66
CA GLY A 52 -0.62 -13.81 -3.96
C GLY A 52 -1.59 -14.56 -3.03
N ALA A 53 -1.13 -14.96 -1.84
CA ALA A 53 -1.89 -15.81 -0.92
C ALA A 53 -3.01 -15.07 -0.15
N VAL A 54 -3.16 -13.76 -0.32
CA VAL A 54 -4.12 -12.95 0.43
C VAL A 54 -5.17 -12.38 -0.52
N SER A 55 -6.44 -12.69 -0.25
CA SER A 55 -7.59 -12.16 -0.96
C SER A 55 -8.36 -11.15 -0.09
N SER A 56 -8.90 -10.11 -0.70
CA SER A 56 -9.80 -9.15 -0.06
C SER A 56 -10.69 -8.50 -1.12
N ASP A 57 -11.97 -8.24 -0.82
CA ASP A 57 -12.91 -7.70 -1.83
C ASP A 57 -12.58 -6.26 -2.29
N THR A 58 -11.73 -5.55 -1.54
CA THR A 58 -11.17 -4.25 -1.95
C THR A 58 -10.01 -4.38 -2.95
N ALA A 59 -9.55 -5.60 -3.27
CA ALA A 59 -8.45 -5.85 -4.19
C ALA A 59 -8.96 -6.13 -5.61
N GLY A 60 -9.40 -5.07 -6.30
CA GLY A 60 -9.29 -5.00 -7.75
C GLY A 60 -7.85 -4.73 -8.23
N ASN A 61 -6.91 -4.55 -7.28
CA ASN A 61 -5.57 -4.06 -7.57
C ASN A 61 -4.58 -5.21 -7.49
N LYS A 62 -4.10 -5.66 -8.65
CA LYS A 62 -2.94 -6.55 -8.74
C LYS A 62 -1.73 -5.84 -8.12
N THR A 63 -0.92 -6.58 -7.37
CA THR A 63 0.38 -6.10 -6.87
C THR A 63 1.27 -5.74 -8.05
N PHE A 64 1.27 -4.47 -8.46
CA PHE A 64 2.12 -4.01 -9.55
C PHE A 64 3.51 -3.73 -8.97
N ARG A 65 4.45 -4.64 -9.18
CA ARG A 65 5.88 -4.32 -9.10
C ARG A 65 6.16 -3.56 -10.40
N VAL A 66 6.23 -2.22 -10.32
CA VAL A 66 6.66 -1.42 -11.48
C VAL A 66 8.15 -1.72 -11.64
N GLU A 67 8.52 -2.67 -12.50
CA GLU A 67 9.83 -2.62 -13.14
C GLU A 67 9.86 -1.29 -13.92
N GLU A 68 10.95 -0.52 -13.80
CA GLU A 68 11.07 0.84 -14.38
C GLU A 68 10.48 0.90 -15.80
N PRO A 69 9.74 1.97 -16.18
CA PRO A 69 8.89 1.91 -17.34
C PRO A 69 9.71 2.05 -18.63
N ALA A 70 10.26 0.93 -19.09
CA ALA A 70 10.41 0.66 -20.51
C ALA A 70 9.10 -0.01 -21.00
N GLY A 71 7.99 0.74 -21.03
CA GLY A 71 6.77 0.31 -21.75
C GLY A 71 5.48 0.06 -20.95
N SER A 72 5.30 0.56 -19.72
CA SER A 72 4.00 0.47 -19.04
C SER A 72 2.95 1.39 -19.67
N SER A 73 1.72 0.88 -19.91
CA SER A 73 0.61 1.71 -20.41
C SER A 73 0.14 2.72 -19.35
N VAL A 74 -0.41 3.87 -19.79
CA VAL A 74 -1.01 4.87 -18.88
C VAL A 74 -2.08 4.22 -17.99
N GLU A 75 -2.85 3.29 -18.55
CA GLU A 75 -3.86 2.53 -17.81
C GLU A 75 -3.27 1.70 -16.67
N GLN A 76 -2.14 1.00 -16.90
CA GLN A 76 -1.44 0.25 -15.85
C GLN A 76 -0.94 1.16 -14.73
N LEU A 77 -0.44 2.35 -15.08
CA LEU A 77 0.00 3.34 -14.10
C LEU A 77 -1.18 3.87 -13.26
N LEU A 78 -2.33 4.12 -13.87
CA LEU A 78 -3.56 4.55 -13.18
C LEU A 78 -4.14 3.46 -12.27
N GLN A 79 -3.95 2.20 -12.62
CA GLN A 79 -4.31 1.04 -11.79
C GLN A 79 -3.31 0.79 -10.66
N GLY A 80 -2.11 1.38 -10.73
CA GLY A 80 -1.10 1.46 -9.68
C GLY A 80 -1.56 2.32 -8.51
N LYS A 81 -2.65 1.94 -7.85
CA LYS A 81 -3.13 2.63 -6.65
C LYS A 81 -2.30 2.20 -5.45
N ARG A 82 -1.19 2.90 -5.25
CA ARG A 82 -0.60 3.30 -3.96
C ARG A 82 0.74 3.95 -4.26
N SER A 83 0.98 5.14 -3.70
CA SER A 83 2.32 5.71 -3.63
C SER A 83 3.26 4.65 -3.07
N VAL A 84 4.27 4.23 -3.83
CA VAL A 84 5.34 3.38 -3.31
C VAL A 84 6.08 4.24 -2.27
N ARG A 85 5.91 3.91 -0.99
CA ARG A 85 6.54 4.61 0.15
C ARG A 85 7.85 3.91 0.54
N GLU A 86 8.71 3.67 -0.43
CA GLU A 86 10.06 3.20 -0.17
C GLU A 86 10.95 4.44 -0.01
N PHE A 87 10.96 4.98 1.20
CA PHE A 87 11.79 6.13 1.53
C PHE A 87 13.23 5.68 1.70
N ARG A 88 14.17 6.44 1.12
CA ARG A 88 15.59 6.27 1.42
C ARG A 88 15.85 6.74 2.85
N ASP A 89 16.80 6.10 3.53
CA ASP A 89 17.30 6.56 4.84
C ASP A 89 18.28 7.73 4.66
N GLU A 90 17.85 8.73 3.91
CA GLU A 90 18.60 9.93 3.57
C GLU A 90 17.70 11.14 3.86
N PRO A 91 18.14 12.09 4.71
CA PRO A 91 17.34 13.26 5.01
C PRO A 91 17.23 14.15 3.77
N ILE A 92 16.02 14.66 3.52
CA ILE A 92 15.79 15.63 2.44
C ILE A 92 16.54 16.93 2.77
N PRO A 93 17.37 17.47 1.84
CA PRO A 93 18.06 18.74 2.07
C PRO A 93 17.11 19.85 2.48
N ARG A 94 17.50 20.63 3.50
CA ARG A 94 16.65 21.68 4.08
C ARG A 94 16.14 22.69 3.05
N ALA A 95 16.98 23.07 2.08
CA ALA A 95 16.60 24.01 1.02
C ALA A 95 15.39 23.51 0.19
N VAL A 96 15.34 22.21 -0.10
CA VAL A 96 14.21 21.59 -0.81
C VAL A 96 12.95 21.62 0.05
N LEU A 97 13.07 21.34 1.34
CA LEU A 97 11.93 21.42 2.28
C LEU A 97 11.37 22.85 2.35
N GLU A 98 12.24 23.86 2.45
CA GLU A 98 11.85 25.27 2.48
C GLU A 98 11.17 25.71 1.18
N GLU A 99 11.64 25.21 0.04
CA GLU A 99 11.01 25.45 -1.25
C GLU A 99 9.61 24.82 -1.35
N LEU A 100 9.45 23.57 -0.88
CA LEU A 100 8.16 22.88 -0.86
C LEU A 100 7.13 23.59 0.05
N ILE A 101 7.57 24.09 1.21
CA ILE A 101 6.70 24.86 2.12
C ILE A 101 6.20 26.13 1.42
N ARG A 102 7.11 26.86 0.75
CA ARG A 102 6.75 28.06 -0.01
C ARG A 102 5.71 27.76 -1.09
N TYR A 103 5.83 26.66 -1.81
CA TYR A 103 4.80 26.24 -2.77
C TYR A 103 3.47 25.92 -2.10
N GLY A 104 3.50 25.30 -0.90
CA GLY A 104 2.32 25.04 -0.10
C GLY A 104 1.58 26.31 0.33
N GLU A 105 2.29 27.40 0.64
CA GLU A 105 1.71 28.71 0.97
C GLU A 105 0.95 29.32 -0.21
N LEU A 106 1.40 29.04 -1.44
CA LEU A 106 0.80 29.54 -2.69
C LEU A 106 -0.24 28.57 -3.26
N ALA A 107 -0.38 27.37 -2.69
CA ALA A 107 -1.30 26.38 -3.18
C ALA A 107 -2.74 26.90 -3.04
N PRO A 108 -3.56 26.86 -4.11
CA PRO A 108 -4.95 27.28 -4.01
C PRO A 108 -5.66 26.40 -2.99
N SER A 109 -6.04 26.97 -1.85
CA SER A 109 -6.86 26.25 -0.87
C SER A 109 -8.20 25.89 -1.53
N SER A 110 -8.69 24.67 -1.30
CA SER A 110 -9.95 24.18 -1.85
C SER A 110 -11.17 24.89 -1.23
N ARG A 111 -11.35 26.19 -1.48
CA ARG A 111 -12.64 26.85 -1.35
C ARG A 111 -13.27 26.90 -2.73
N ASN A 112 -14.03 25.86 -3.06
CA ASN A 112 -15.05 25.97 -4.09
C ASN A 112 -16.22 26.77 -3.51
N THR A 113 -16.14 28.10 -3.55
CA THR A 113 -17.35 28.92 -3.51
C THR A 113 -18.03 28.74 -4.86
N ARG A 114 -18.94 27.76 -4.95
CA ARG A 114 -19.96 27.78 -6.00
C ARG A 114 -20.87 28.98 -5.68
N GLY A 115 -20.78 30.02 -6.50
CA GLY A 115 -21.82 31.05 -6.58
C GLY A 115 -23.11 30.47 -7.11
#